data_AF-A0A848VQ87-F1
#
_entry.id   AF-A0A848VQ87-F1
#
_cell.length_a   1.000
_cell.length_b   1.000
_cell.length_c   1.000
_cell.angle_alpha   90.00
_cell.angle_beta   90.00
_cell.angle_gamma   90.00
#
_symmetry.space_group_name_H-M   'P 1'
#
loop_
_entity.id
_entity.type
_entity.pdbx_description
1 polymer ?
#
loop_
_entity_poly.entity_id
_entity_poly.type
_entity_poly.pdbx_seq_one_letter_code
_entity_poly.pdbx_strand_id
1 'polypeptide(L)'
;MVRRAFYLGSLLTLTAIGLAAARYPDVLWSLVVVGPIIVLGLYDSFQTEHAIRRNFPVIGHARYLLESIRPEIQQYFIESTLDAFPIEREHRSLVYARAKDELESHPFGTHRDVYGIGYEWAAHSIGATEEVDHAARLMIGGRDCSKPYASSFLNISAMSFGSLSPTAVTALNRGAKLGGFAHNTGEGGISPYHLQGGDLIWQIGTGY
;
A
#
# COMPACT_ATOMS: atom_id res chain seq x y z
N MET A 1 -20.87 20.55 35.84
CA MET A 1 -21.98 21.14 35.06
C MET A 1 -22.86 20.05 34.44
N VAL A 2 -22.27 19.11 33.69
CA VAL A 2 -23.00 18.04 32.98
C VAL A 2 -23.80 17.10 33.89
N ARG A 3 -23.25 16.64 35.02
CA ARG A 3 -24.00 15.78 35.96
C ARG A 3 -25.27 16.45 36.53
N ARG A 4 -25.20 17.76 36.84
CA ARG A 4 -26.37 18.52 37.31
C ARG A 4 -27.40 18.69 36.18
N ALA A 5 -26.93 18.93 34.95
CA ALA A 5 -27.78 18.99 33.77
C ALA A 5 -28.45 17.63 33.48
N PHE A 6 -27.75 16.51 33.67
CA PHE A 6 -28.31 15.17 33.56
C PHE A 6 -29.43 14.96 34.59
N TYR A 7 -29.20 15.25 35.88
CA TYR A 7 -30.24 15.10 36.91
C TYR A 7 -31.47 15.98 36.67
N LEU A 8 -31.25 17.25 36.30
CA LEU A 8 -32.35 18.16 35.95
C LEU A 8 -33.10 17.68 34.71
N GLY A 9 -32.37 17.22 33.69
CA GLY A 9 -32.93 16.66 32.46
C GLY A 9 -33.78 15.41 32.73
N SER A 10 -33.27 14.47 33.53
CA SER A 10 -33.98 13.25 33.94
C SER A 10 -35.24 13.57 34.75
N LEU A 11 -35.18 14.54 35.66
CA LEU A 11 -36.34 14.98 36.44
C LEU A 11 -37.41 15.61 35.53
N LEU A 12 -37.00 16.49 34.61
CA LEU A 12 -37.92 17.13 33.66
C LEU A 12 -38.56 16.11 32.72
N THR A 13 -37.80 15.14 32.21
CA THR A 13 -38.35 14.07 31.34
C THR A 13 -39.32 13.18 32.09
N LEU A 14 -39.00 12.73 33.30
CA LEU A 14 -39.92 11.92 34.11
C LEU A 14 -41.19 12.69 34.48
N THR A 15 -41.07 13.99 34.80
CA THR A 15 -42.22 14.84 35.11
C THR A 15 -43.10 15.07 33.87
N ALA A 16 -42.50 15.31 32.71
CA ALA A 16 -43.23 15.47 31.45
C ALA A 16 -43.96 14.19 31.05
N ILE A 17 -43.32 13.03 31.18
CA ILE A 17 -43.94 11.72 30.94
C ILE A 17 -45.11 11.48 31.91
N GLY A 18 -44.93 11.79 33.20
CA GLY A 18 -46.00 11.66 34.20
C GLY A 18 -47.20 12.56 33.92
N LEU A 19 -46.97 13.82 33.52
CA LEU A 19 -48.05 14.75 33.16
C LEU A 19 -48.77 14.33 31.87
N ALA A 20 -48.03 13.84 30.87
CA ALA A 20 -48.61 13.35 29.62
C ALA A 20 -49.40 12.05 29.82
N ALA A 21 -48.93 11.16 30.70
CA ALA A 21 -49.60 9.91 31.05
C ALA A 21 -51.00 10.12 31.66
N ALA A 22 -51.23 11.27 32.33
CA ALA A 22 -52.54 11.63 32.86
C ALA A 22 -53.61 11.81 31.77
N ARG A 23 -53.21 12.17 30.54
CA ARG A 23 -54.11 12.34 29.39
C ARG A 23 -54.02 11.19 28.38
N TYR A 24 -52.85 10.56 28.27
CA TYR A 24 -52.51 9.51 27.32
C TYR A 24 -51.69 8.41 28.03
N PRO A 25 -52.35 7.39 28.62
CA PRO A 25 -51.66 6.34 29.38
C PRO A 25 -50.58 5.59 28.59
N ASP A 26 -50.72 5.49 27.26
CA ASP A 26 -49.77 4.83 26.37
C ASP A 26 -48.37 5.47 26.38
N VAL A 27 -48.26 6.74 26.80
CA VAL A 27 -46.96 7.43 26.93
C VAL A 27 -46.05 6.76 27.96
N LEU A 28 -46.60 5.97 28.88
CA LEU A 28 -45.80 5.17 29.83
C LEU A 28 -44.89 4.15 29.14
N TRP A 29 -45.22 3.70 27.93
CA TRP A 29 -44.32 2.83 27.14
C TRP A 29 -42.98 3.50 26.81
N SER A 30 -42.91 4.83 26.79
CA SER A 30 -41.64 5.55 26.61
C SER A 30 -40.63 5.29 27.74
N LEU A 31 -41.09 4.91 28.95
CA LEU A 31 -40.23 4.55 30.06
C LEU A 31 -39.43 3.27 29.82
N VAL A 32 -39.89 2.39 28.91
CA VAL A 32 -39.12 1.20 28.52
C VAL A 32 -37.78 1.61 27.88
N VAL A 33 -37.75 2.75 27.19
CA VAL A 33 -36.53 3.28 26.56
C VAL A 33 -35.82 4.27 27.48
N VAL A 34 -36.56 5.22 28.06
CA VAL A 34 -35.98 6.31 28.86
C VAL A 34 -35.53 5.83 30.24
N GLY A 35 -36.26 4.90 30.86
CA GLY A 35 -35.98 4.36 32.19
C GLY A 35 -34.59 3.74 32.30
N PRO A 36 -34.20 2.79 31.42
CA PRO A 36 -32.86 2.21 31.43
C PRO A 36 -31.74 3.24 31.29
N ILE A 37 -31.93 4.28 30.46
CA ILE A 37 -30.94 5.35 30.26
C ILE A 37 -30.76 6.18 31.55
N ILE A 38 -31.86 6.50 32.23
CA ILE A 38 -31.81 7.21 33.51
C ILE A 38 -31.14 6.36 34.57
N VAL A 39 -31.50 5.08 34.70
CA VAL A 39 -30.89 4.14 35.64
C VAL A 39 -29.39 3.99 35.37
N LEU A 40 -28.99 3.83 34.11
CA LEU A 40 -27.59 3.74 33.70
C LEU A 40 -26.82 5.02 34.06
N GLY A 41 -27.39 6.19 33.80
CA GLY A 41 -26.73 7.45 34.14
C GLY A 41 -26.68 7.72 35.65
N LEU A 42 -27.67 7.26 36.42
CA LEU A 42 -27.59 7.28 37.88
C LEU A 42 -26.46 6.37 38.36
N TYR A 43 -26.40 5.13 37.87
CA TYR A 43 -25.31 4.19 38.17
C TYR A 43 -23.93 4.80 37.84
N ASP A 44 -23.78 5.35 36.64
CA ASP A 44 -22.56 6.05 36.20
C ASP A 44 -22.16 7.18 37.15
N SER A 45 -23.13 7.92 37.68
CA SER A 45 -22.91 9.06 38.55
C SER A 45 -22.46 8.68 39.97
N PHE A 46 -22.89 7.50 40.45
CA PHE A 46 -22.58 7.01 41.79
C PHE A 46 -21.32 6.14 41.84
N GLN A 47 -20.98 5.43 40.77
CA GLN A 47 -19.76 4.62 40.75
C GLN A 47 -18.50 5.48 40.92
N THR A 48 -17.45 4.89 41.50
CA THR A 48 -16.20 5.57 41.85
C THR A 48 -14.98 5.15 41.02
N GLU A 49 -15.11 4.11 40.19
CA GLU A 49 -14.02 3.51 39.43
C GLU A 49 -13.62 4.34 38.20
N HIS A 50 -14.59 4.84 37.44
CA HIS A 50 -14.38 5.57 36.19
C HIS A 50 -14.74 7.05 36.34
N ALA A 51 -13.72 7.89 36.51
CA ALA A 51 -13.90 9.34 36.67
C ALA A 51 -14.66 10.01 35.50
N ILE A 52 -14.47 9.51 34.27
CA ILE A 52 -15.13 10.08 33.08
C ILE A 52 -16.63 9.76 33.08
N ARG A 53 -17.02 8.49 33.29
CA ARG A 53 -18.44 8.09 33.39
C ARG A 53 -19.15 8.80 34.53
N ARG A 54 -18.44 9.03 35.64
CA ARG A 54 -18.94 9.76 36.81
C ARG A 54 -19.25 11.23 36.54
N ASN A 55 -18.45 11.87 35.69
CA ASN A 55 -18.61 13.28 35.36
C ASN A 55 -19.52 13.52 34.15
N PHE A 56 -19.63 12.53 33.26
CA PHE A 56 -20.44 12.53 32.05
C PHE A 56 -21.30 11.26 31.98
N PRO A 57 -22.39 11.19 32.78
CA PRO A 57 -23.27 10.03 32.80
C PRO A 57 -23.84 9.72 31.41
N VAL A 58 -23.96 8.45 31.06
CA VAL A 58 -24.40 7.94 29.75
C VAL A 58 -23.40 8.27 28.62
N ILE A 59 -23.12 9.55 28.37
CA ILE A 59 -22.27 10.03 27.26
C ILE A 59 -20.82 9.55 27.39
N GLY A 60 -20.31 9.37 28.60
CA GLY A 60 -18.95 8.88 28.84
C GLY A 60 -18.66 7.51 28.21
N HIS A 61 -19.68 6.68 27.99
CA HIS A 61 -19.54 5.40 27.29
C HIS A 61 -19.12 5.55 25.83
N ALA A 62 -19.53 6.64 25.16
CA ALA A 62 -19.17 6.90 23.77
C ALA A 62 -17.65 7.03 23.61
N ARG A 63 -16.95 7.61 24.59
CA ARG A 63 -15.48 7.68 24.58
C ARG A 63 -14.86 6.30 24.50
N TYR A 64 -15.28 5.38 25.36
CA TYR A 64 -14.71 4.03 25.42
C TYR A 64 -15.07 3.19 24.20
N LEU A 65 -16.27 3.38 23.65
CA LEU A 65 -16.65 2.80 22.37
C LEU A 65 -15.72 3.30 21.25
N LEU A 66 -15.50 4.61 21.15
CA LEU A 66 -14.58 5.18 20.15
C LEU A 66 -13.13 4.73 20.39
N GLU A 67 -12.73 4.56 21.63
CA GLU A 67 -11.40 4.05 21.99
C GLU A 67 -11.21 2.59 21.55
N SER A 68 -12.26 1.76 21.62
CA SER A 68 -12.20 0.39 21.10
C SER A 68 -12.12 0.31 19.57
N ILE A 69 -12.64 1.31 18.85
CA ILE A 69 -12.63 1.37 17.38
C ILE A 69 -11.39 2.13 16.86
N ARG A 70 -10.66 2.81 17.76
CA ARG A 70 -9.48 3.61 17.42
C ARG A 70 -8.41 2.80 16.69
N PRO A 71 -8.05 1.56 17.08
CA PRO A 71 -7.01 0.79 16.39
C PRO A 71 -7.35 0.54 14.92
N GLU A 72 -8.59 0.19 14.61
CA GLU A 72 -9.07 -0.07 13.27
C GLU A 72 -9.10 1.21 12.44
N ILE A 73 -9.59 2.32 13.00
CA ILE A 73 -9.56 3.62 12.32
C ILE A 73 -8.12 4.03 12.02
N GLN A 74 -7.24 3.86 13.00
CA GLN A 74 -5.82 4.20 12.84
C GLN A 74 -5.22 3.39 11.70
N GLN A 75 -5.39 2.07 11.69
CA GLN A 75 -4.80 1.18 10.69
C GLN A 75 -5.34 1.39 9.27
N TYR A 76 -6.65 1.62 9.12
CA TYR A 76 -7.27 1.64 7.79
C TYR A 76 -7.33 3.03 7.16
N PHE A 77 -7.53 4.08 7.96
CA PHE A 77 -7.81 5.44 7.45
C PHE A 77 -6.71 6.45 7.75
N ILE A 78 -5.89 6.25 8.79
CA ILE A 78 -4.92 7.27 9.23
C ILE A 78 -3.48 6.86 8.90
N GLU A 79 -3.13 5.60 9.17
CA GLU A 79 -1.78 5.07 9.00
C GLU A 79 -1.37 5.13 7.52
N SER A 80 -0.19 5.71 7.27
CA SER A 80 0.35 5.82 5.93
C SER A 80 0.79 4.45 5.41
N THR A 81 1.04 4.37 4.12
CA THR A 81 1.42 3.10 3.50
C THR A 81 2.78 2.58 4.01
N LEU A 82 3.67 3.50 4.41
CA LEU A 82 5.08 3.23 4.76
C LEU A 82 5.37 3.30 6.26
N ASP A 83 4.56 4.03 7.04
CA ASP A 83 4.82 4.21 8.48
C ASP A 83 4.19 3.12 9.36
N ALA A 84 3.60 2.09 8.75
CA ALA A 84 2.88 1.05 9.47
C ALA A 84 3.82 0.05 10.15
N PHE A 85 3.57 -0.24 11.43
CA PHE A 85 4.33 -1.22 12.22
C PHE A 85 3.47 -2.46 12.56
N PRO A 86 4.04 -3.68 12.66
CA PRO A 86 5.43 -4.09 12.39
C PRO A 86 5.77 -4.27 10.90
N ILE A 87 4.75 -4.33 10.05
CA ILE A 87 4.90 -4.52 8.61
C ILE A 87 4.13 -3.41 7.92
N GLU A 88 4.83 -2.71 7.02
CA GLU A 88 4.30 -1.64 6.19
C GLU A 88 3.06 -2.11 5.40
N ARG A 89 2.10 -1.21 5.19
CA ARG A 89 0.88 -1.54 4.44
C ARG A 89 1.19 -1.85 2.97
N GLU A 90 2.24 -1.27 2.41
CA GLU A 90 2.76 -1.59 1.07
C GLU A 90 3.01 -3.10 0.93
N HIS A 91 3.82 -3.66 1.83
CA HIS A 91 4.16 -5.08 1.83
C HIS A 91 2.96 -5.98 2.07
N ARG A 92 2.06 -5.62 3.00
CA ARG A 92 0.82 -6.38 3.23
C ARG A 92 -0.05 -6.40 1.97
N SER A 93 -0.17 -5.27 1.29
CA SER A 93 -0.99 -5.14 0.08
C SER A 93 -0.41 -5.97 -1.08
N LEU A 94 0.92 -5.98 -1.23
CA LEU A 94 1.61 -6.84 -2.18
C LEU A 94 1.34 -8.33 -1.93
N VAL A 95 1.41 -8.77 -0.66
CA VAL A 95 1.10 -10.16 -0.30
C VAL A 95 -0.36 -10.50 -0.62
N TYR A 96 -1.30 -9.60 -0.31
CA TYR A 96 -2.71 -9.83 -0.61
C TYR A 96 -3.01 -9.88 -2.11
N ALA A 97 -2.40 -9.00 -2.92
CA ALA A 97 -2.56 -9.02 -4.36
C ALA A 97 -2.10 -10.36 -4.94
N ARG A 98 -0.89 -10.79 -4.57
CA ARG A 98 -0.34 -12.08 -4.99
C ARG A 98 -1.17 -13.28 -4.53
N ALA A 99 -1.67 -13.26 -3.29
CA ALA A 99 -2.50 -14.35 -2.77
C ALA A 99 -3.85 -14.46 -3.48
N LYS A 100 -4.33 -13.38 -4.11
CA LYS A 100 -5.59 -13.33 -4.84
C LYS A 100 -5.42 -13.44 -6.36
N ASP A 101 -4.20 -13.64 -6.85
CA ASP A 101 -3.88 -13.59 -8.28
C ASP A 101 -4.32 -12.25 -8.93
N GLU A 102 -4.20 -11.16 -8.16
CA GLU A 102 -4.46 -9.80 -8.60
C GLU A 102 -3.16 -9.12 -9.04
N LEU A 103 -3.28 -8.17 -9.96
CA LEU A 103 -2.14 -7.42 -10.51
C LEU A 103 -1.38 -6.69 -9.39
N GLU A 104 -0.13 -7.08 -9.21
CA GLU A 104 0.73 -6.63 -8.12
C GLU A 104 1.63 -5.44 -8.50
N SER A 105 1.62 -5.05 -9.78
CA SER A 105 2.45 -3.96 -10.28
C SER A 105 1.84 -2.61 -9.98
N HIS A 106 2.66 -1.73 -9.41
CA HIS A 106 2.33 -0.33 -9.19
C HIS A 106 3.05 0.54 -10.23
N PRO A 107 2.42 1.63 -10.70
CA PRO A 107 3.03 2.54 -11.67
C PRO A 107 4.30 3.18 -11.11
N PHE A 108 5.16 3.61 -12.04
CA PHE A 108 6.52 4.09 -11.77
C PHE A 108 6.56 5.26 -10.77
N GLY A 109 7.46 5.20 -9.80
CA GLY A 109 7.66 6.24 -8.78
C GLY A 109 8.01 5.65 -7.42
N THR A 110 8.73 6.38 -6.58
CA THR A 110 8.98 6.00 -5.19
C THR A 110 8.17 6.91 -4.27
N HIS A 111 7.45 6.31 -3.32
CA HIS A 111 6.83 7.04 -2.21
C HIS A 111 7.78 7.17 -1.02
N ARG A 112 8.92 6.45 -1.03
CA ARG A 112 9.92 6.49 0.04
C ARG A 112 10.74 7.76 -0.04
N ASP A 113 11.05 8.34 1.11
CA ASP A 113 11.99 9.44 1.22
C ASP A 113 13.42 8.93 0.99
N VAL A 114 13.91 9.15 -0.24
CA VAL A 114 15.25 8.71 -0.66
C VAL A 114 16.39 9.50 -0.01
N TYR A 115 16.08 10.58 0.70
CA TYR A 115 17.02 11.38 1.47
C TYR A 115 16.88 11.15 2.98
N GLY A 116 15.96 10.29 3.39
CA GLY A 116 15.72 9.95 4.79
C GLY A 116 16.91 9.24 5.43
N ILE A 117 17.11 9.44 6.73
CA ILE A 117 18.14 8.73 7.50
C ILE A 117 17.88 7.22 7.41
N GLY A 118 18.90 6.46 7.03
CA GLY A 118 18.82 5.00 6.88
C GLY A 118 18.33 4.53 5.50
N TYR A 119 17.95 5.44 4.60
CA TYR A 119 17.77 5.09 3.20
C TYR A 119 19.13 4.93 2.52
N GLU A 120 19.45 3.70 2.10
CA GLU A 120 20.72 3.38 1.45
C GLU A 120 20.52 3.15 -0.04
N TRP A 121 21.43 3.68 -0.86
CA TRP A 121 21.48 3.41 -2.28
C TRP A 121 22.93 3.35 -2.75
N ALA A 122 23.19 2.51 -3.74
CA ALA A 122 24.50 2.42 -4.39
C ALA A 122 24.46 3.18 -5.71
N ALA A 123 25.23 4.25 -5.80
CA ALA A 123 25.46 4.94 -7.06
C ALA A 123 26.49 4.17 -7.90
N HIS A 124 26.30 4.12 -9.22
CA HIS A 124 27.37 3.71 -10.11
C HIS A 124 28.54 4.70 -10.02
N SER A 125 29.76 4.21 -9.88
CA SER A 125 30.96 5.06 -9.91
C SER A 125 31.28 5.45 -11.35
N ILE A 126 31.28 6.74 -11.64
CA ILE A 126 31.76 7.30 -12.92
C ILE A 126 33.28 7.50 -12.96
N GLY A 127 33.99 7.15 -11.88
CA GLY A 127 35.45 7.23 -11.84
C GLY A 127 36.05 6.17 -12.75
N ALA A 128 36.68 6.62 -13.85
CA ALA A 128 37.40 5.72 -14.75
C ALA A 128 38.51 5.00 -13.97
N THR A 129 38.49 3.67 -14.00
CA THR A 129 39.57 2.82 -13.52
C THR A 129 40.57 2.59 -14.66
N GLU A 130 41.63 1.81 -14.45
CA GLU A 130 42.50 1.36 -15.55
C GLU A 130 41.69 0.78 -16.72
N GLU A 131 42.22 0.91 -17.94
CA GLU A 131 41.59 0.41 -19.16
C GLU A 131 41.20 -1.06 -18.99
N VAL A 132 39.89 -1.31 -18.90
CA VAL A 132 39.34 -2.66 -18.91
C VAL A 132 39.42 -3.17 -20.33
N ASP A 133 39.95 -4.38 -20.53
CA ASP A 133 39.97 -5.03 -21.84
C ASP A 133 38.56 -5.12 -22.43
N HIS A 134 38.25 -4.22 -23.36
CA HIS A 134 36.96 -4.16 -24.05
C HIS A 134 36.70 -5.39 -24.94
N ALA A 135 37.72 -6.23 -25.18
CA ALA A 135 37.58 -7.50 -25.88
C ALA A 135 37.27 -8.68 -24.94
N ALA A 136 37.23 -8.46 -23.62
CA ALA A 136 36.89 -9.52 -22.68
C ALA A 136 35.43 -9.98 -22.91
N ARG A 137 35.27 -11.26 -23.21
CA ARG A 137 33.97 -11.89 -23.49
C ARG A 137 33.73 -13.06 -22.55
N LEU A 138 32.47 -13.26 -22.20
CA LEU A 138 32.01 -14.41 -21.43
C LEU A 138 31.44 -15.46 -22.39
N MET A 139 31.97 -16.69 -22.32
CA MET A 139 31.39 -17.82 -23.02
C MET A 139 30.10 -18.27 -22.30
N ILE A 140 28.97 -18.14 -22.98
CA ILE A 140 27.66 -18.61 -22.54
C ILE A 140 27.35 -19.93 -23.26
N GLY A 141 27.05 -20.97 -22.48
CA GLY A 141 26.71 -22.31 -22.98
C GLY A 141 27.51 -23.40 -22.28
N GLY A 142 26.81 -24.37 -21.67
CA GLY A 142 27.42 -25.52 -20.98
C GLY A 142 27.72 -26.70 -21.91
N ARG A 143 27.96 -27.88 -21.32
CA ARG A 143 28.31 -29.12 -22.07
C ARG A 143 27.25 -29.52 -23.10
N ASP A 144 25.98 -29.25 -22.81
CA ASP A 144 24.85 -29.60 -23.68
C ASP A 144 24.56 -28.53 -24.75
N CYS A 145 25.29 -27.41 -24.74
CA CYS A 145 25.10 -26.33 -25.71
C CYS A 145 25.88 -26.62 -27.00
N SER A 146 25.18 -26.91 -28.09
CA SER A 146 25.78 -27.18 -29.40
C SER A 146 26.36 -25.94 -30.07
N LYS A 147 25.93 -24.74 -29.65
CA LYS A 147 26.40 -23.44 -30.17
C LYS A 147 26.64 -22.45 -29.03
N PRO A 148 27.76 -22.59 -28.30
CA PRO A 148 28.14 -21.61 -27.29
C PRO A 148 28.31 -20.22 -27.91
N TYR A 149 27.96 -19.18 -27.15
CA TYR A 149 28.02 -17.79 -27.59
C TYR A 149 29.05 -17.01 -26.77
N ALA A 150 29.95 -16.31 -27.45
CA ALA A 150 30.90 -15.39 -26.82
C ALA A 150 30.22 -14.03 -26.60
N SER A 151 29.63 -13.82 -25.43
CA SER A 151 28.89 -12.60 -25.11
C SER A 151 29.80 -11.48 -24.62
N SER A 152 29.46 -10.25 -24.97
CA SER A 152 29.97 -9.08 -24.25
C SER A 152 29.48 -9.09 -22.81
N PHE A 153 30.26 -8.56 -21.87
CA PHE A 153 29.79 -8.34 -20.49
C PHE A 153 28.66 -7.31 -20.41
N LEU A 154 28.66 -6.33 -21.32
CA LEU A 154 27.64 -5.30 -21.42
C LEU A 154 26.88 -5.45 -22.73
N ASN A 155 25.55 -5.57 -22.64
CA ASN A 155 24.63 -5.73 -23.75
C ASN A 155 23.47 -4.73 -23.61
N ILE A 156 22.70 -4.53 -24.68
CA ILE A 156 21.51 -3.67 -24.61
C ILE A 156 20.38 -4.44 -23.93
N SER A 157 19.82 -3.87 -22.86
CA SER A 157 18.73 -4.45 -22.09
C SER A 157 17.43 -4.58 -22.91
N ALA A 158 16.53 -5.41 -22.40
CA ALA A 158 15.24 -5.71 -22.99
C ALA A 158 14.37 -4.47 -23.15
N MET A 159 14.00 -4.13 -24.38
CA MET A 159 13.06 -3.05 -24.66
C MET A 159 12.12 -3.46 -25.80
N SER A 160 10.86 -3.68 -25.46
CA SER A 160 9.88 -4.27 -26.39
C SER A 160 9.63 -3.40 -27.62
N PHE A 161 9.64 -4.03 -28.79
CA PHE A 161 9.05 -3.45 -29.99
C PHE A 161 7.55 -3.19 -29.76
N GLY A 162 7.12 -1.95 -30.01
CA GLY A 162 5.81 -1.43 -29.60
C GLY A 162 5.92 -0.35 -28.53
N SER A 163 6.86 -0.49 -27.58
CA SER A 163 7.22 0.59 -26.64
C SER A 163 8.27 1.52 -27.22
N LEU A 164 9.18 0.98 -28.05
CA LEU A 164 10.16 1.76 -28.82
C LEU A 164 9.74 1.91 -30.29
N SER A 165 10.11 3.06 -30.88
CA SER A 165 9.90 3.30 -32.30
C SER A 165 10.78 2.39 -33.18
N PRO A 166 10.36 2.09 -34.42
CA PRO A 166 11.18 1.34 -35.37
C PRO A 166 12.59 1.90 -35.56
N THR A 167 12.72 3.23 -35.57
CA THR A 167 14.00 3.93 -35.70
C THR A 167 14.89 3.69 -34.49
N ALA A 168 14.34 3.71 -33.28
CA ALA A 168 15.09 3.44 -32.05
C ALA A 168 15.62 2.00 -32.04
N VAL A 169 14.78 1.01 -32.33
CA VAL A 169 15.19 -0.40 -32.39
C VAL A 169 16.28 -0.62 -33.45
N THR A 170 16.13 -0.01 -34.64
CA THR A 170 17.12 -0.06 -35.72
C THR A 170 18.46 0.53 -35.27
N ALA A 171 18.44 1.70 -34.62
CA ALA A 171 19.64 2.36 -34.13
C ALA A 171 20.35 1.51 -33.06
N LEU A 172 19.59 0.93 -32.12
CA LEU A 172 20.12 0.04 -31.09
C LEU A 172 20.80 -1.20 -31.68
N ASN A 173 20.16 -1.91 -32.62
CA ASN A 173 20.80 -3.09 -33.22
C ASN A 173 22.02 -2.74 -34.09
N ARG A 174 21.99 -1.61 -34.80
CA ARG A 174 23.18 -1.12 -35.52
C ARG A 174 24.31 -0.77 -34.56
N GLY A 175 24.00 -0.12 -33.43
CA GLY A 175 24.96 0.14 -32.35
C GLY A 175 25.54 -1.16 -31.78
N ALA A 176 24.70 -2.17 -31.56
CA ALA A 176 25.10 -3.50 -31.12
C ALA A 176 26.09 -4.16 -32.08
N LYS A 177 25.84 -4.07 -33.39
CA LYS A 177 26.77 -4.52 -34.43
C LYS A 177 28.12 -3.81 -34.36
N LEU A 178 28.10 -2.47 -34.26
CA LEU A 178 29.32 -1.66 -34.25
C LEU A 178 30.16 -1.91 -33.00
N GLY A 179 29.53 -2.10 -31.85
CA GLY A 179 30.20 -2.36 -30.58
C GLY A 179 30.45 -3.83 -30.27
N GLY A 180 30.01 -4.76 -31.14
CA GLY A 180 30.20 -6.19 -30.95
C GLY A 180 29.51 -6.76 -29.71
N PHE A 181 28.37 -6.19 -29.30
CA PHE A 181 27.52 -6.68 -28.22
C PHE A 181 26.13 -7.06 -28.72
N ALA A 182 25.34 -7.76 -27.90
CA ALA A 182 24.02 -8.21 -28.27
C ALA A 182 22.93 -7.19 -27.89
N HIS A 183 21.81 -7.24 -28.60
CA HIS A 183 20.60 -6.47 -28.32
C HIS A 183 19.46 -7.39 -27.89
N ASN A 184 18.93 -7.19 -26.69
CA ASN A 184 17.76 -7.93 -26.22
C ASN A 184 16.46 -7.33 -26.79
N THR A 185 15.62 -8.17 -27.40
CA THR A 185 14.39 -7.78 -28.11
C THR A 185 13.27 -7.27 -27.19
N GLY A 186 13.35 -7.57 -25.90
CA GLY A 186 12.18 -7.52 -25.02
C GLY A 186 11.09 -8.51 -25.42
N GLU A 187 9.93 -8.37 -24.78
CA GLU A 187 8.81 -9.32 -24.91
C GLU A 187 7.91 -9.04 -26.13
N GLY A 188 8.15 -7.93 -26.84
CA GLY A 188 7.40 -7.57 -28.05
C GLY A 188 7.77 -8.38 -29.31
N GLY A 189 8.69 -9.34 -29.17
CA GLY A 189 9.14 -10.22 -30.25
C GLY A 189 10.20 -9.64 -31.19
N ILE A 190 10.66 -10.49 -32.11
CA ILE A 190 11.63 -10.11 -33.14
C ILE A 190 10.91 -9.42 -34.30
N SER A 191 11.44 -8.28 -34.71
CA SER A 191 10.92 -7.49 -35.85
C SER A 191 12.04 -7.26 -36.87
N PRO A 192 11.72 -6.87 -38.12
CA PRO A 192 12.75 -6.54 -39.13
C PRO A 192 13.73 -5.45 -38.67
N TYR A 193 13.30 -4.58 -37.75
CA TYR A 193 14.12 -3.51 -37.17
C TYR A 193 15.21 -4.04 -36.22
N HIS A 194 15.02 -5.24 -35.66
CA HIS A 194 16.07 -5.94 -34.91
C HIS A 194 17.11 -6.60 -35.82
N LEU A 195 16.78 -6.87 -37.09
CA LEU A 195 17.62 -7.62 -38.02
C LEU A 195 18.58 -6.70 -38.81
N GLN A 196 19.34 -5.86 -38.11
CA GLN A 196 20.31 -4.93 -38.72
C GLN A 196 21.76 -5.42 -38.65
N GLY A 197 21.95 -6.69 -38.24
CA GLY A 197 23.21 -7.42 -38.24
C GLY A 197 23.99 -7.39 -36.93
N GLY A 198 23.46 -6.77 -35.88
CA GLY A 198 23.95 -7.00 -34.51
C GLY A 198 23.35 -8.27 -33.92
N ASP A 199 24.09 -8.92 -33.02
CA ASP A 199 23.61 -10.11 -32.33
C ASP A 199 22.34 -9.82 -31.51
N LEU A 200 21.49 -10.83 -31.34
CA LEU A 200 20.22 -10.69 -30.64
C LEU A 200 20.13 -11.67 -29.47
N ILE A 201 19.56 -11.19 -28.36
CA ILE A 201 19.03 -12.02 -27.28
C ILE A 201 17.52 -11.99 -27.45
N TRP A 202 16.92 -13.13 -27.76
CA TRP A 202 15.47 -13.22 -27.88
C TRP A 202 14.86 -13.48 -26.50
N GLN A 203 14.08 -12.51 -26.01
CA GLN A 203 13.35 -12.66 -24.76
C GLN A 203 11.96 -13.26 -25.01
N ILE A 204 11.67 -14.31 -24.25
CA ILE A 204 10.37 -14.98 -24.24
C ILE A 204 9.66 -14.54 -22.96
N GLY A 205 8.60 -13.75 -23.12
CA GLY A 205 7.74 -13.26 -22.03
C GLY A 205 6.49 -14.13 -21.83
N THR A 206 5.60 -13.72 -20.93
CA THR A 206 4.38 -14.46 -20.57
C THR A 206 3.34 -14.54 -21.68
N GLY A 207 3.43 -13.66 -22.70
CA GLY A 207 2.51 -13.64 -23.83
C GLY A 207 2.83 -14.60 -24.98
N TYR A 208 3.78 -15.52 -24.79
CA TYR A 208 4.25 -16.49 -25.80
C TYR A 208 3.80 -17.92 -25.54
#